data_AF-A0A929BLK4-F1
#
_entry.id   AF-A0A929BLK4-F1
#
_cell.length_a   1.000
_cell.length_b   1.000
_cell.length_c   1.000
_cell.angle_alpha   90.00
_cell.angle_beta   90.00
_cell.angle_gamma   90.00
#
_symmetry.space_group_name_H-M   'P 1'
#
loop_
_entity.id
_entity.type
_entity.pdbx_description
1 polymer ?
#
loop_
_entity_poly.entity_id
_entity_poly.type
_entity_poly.pdbx_seq_one_letter_code
_entity_poly.pdbx_strand_id
1 'polypeptide(L)' 'MDFELSSEHIELQRSVRSLVEQTVLPQIMEFEEKSLFPWELFRKIGSEGFLRAHIP' A
#
# COMPACT_ATOMS: atom_id res chain seq x y z
N MET A 1 -8.11 -19.20 -20.90
CA MET A 1 -7.92 -17.86 -20.31
C MET A 1 -6.58 -17.88 -19.61
N ASP A 2 -5.83 -16.79 -19.72
CA ASP A 2 -4.58 -16.60 -18.99
C ASP A 2 -4.90 -15.89 -17.66
N PHE A 3 -4.35 -16.41 -16.57
CA PHE A 3 -4.58 -15.92 -15.20
C PHE A 3 -3.27 -15.49 -14.52
N GLU A 4 -2.16 -15.53 -15.24
CA GLU A 4 -0.86 -15.11 -14.71
C GLU A 4 -0.76 -13.59 -14.62
N LEU A 5 -0.02 -13.11 -13.63
CA LEU A 5 0.27 -11.68 -13.50
C LEU A 5 1.32 -11.25 -14.53
N SER A 6 1.14 -10.08 -15.13
CA SER A 6 2.19 -9.42 -15.91
C SER A 6 3.37 -9.07 -15.03
N SER A 7 4.54 -8.82 -15.65
CA SER A 7 5.73 -8.33 -14.96
C SER A 7 5.44 -7.06 -14.15
N GLU A 8 4.68 -6.12 -14.72
CA GLU A 8 4.29 -4.87 -14.07
C GLU A 8 3.43 -5.13 -12.81
N HIS A 9 2.47 -6.06 -12.89
CA HIS A 9 1.66 -6.44 -11.73
C HIS A 9 2.51 -7.11 -10.63
N ILE A 10 3.49 -7.93 -11.00
CA ILE A 10 4.41 -8.56 -10.05
C ILE A 10 5.27 -7.50 -9.36
N GLU A 11 5.78 -6.51 -10.09
CA GLU A 11 6.55 -5.40 -9.53
C GLU A 11 5.70 -4.53 -8.59
N LEU A 12 4.48 -4.18 -8.99
CA LEU A 12 3.53 -3.47 -8.13
C LEU A 12 3.25 -4.24 -6.85
N GLN A 13 3.00 -5.55 -6.94
CA GLN A 13 2.76 -6.40 -5.77
C GLN A 13 3.95 -6.38 -4.80
N ARG A 14 5.18 -6.47 -5.31
CA ARG A 14 6.40 -6.39 -4.48
C ARG A 14 6.55 -5.02 -3.82
N SER A 15 6.29 -3.95 -4.56
CA SER A 15 6.35 -2.57 -4.05
C SER A 15 5.34 -2.36 -2.91
N VAL A 16 4.08 -2.79 -3.11
CA VAL A 16 3.04 -2.72 -2.06
C VAL A 16 3.42 -3.55 -0.84
N ARG A 17 3.99 -4.75 -1.01
CA ARG A 17 4.47 -5.57 0.11
C ARG A 17 5.51 -4.83 0.94
N SER A 18 6.51 -4.23 0.29
CA SER A 18 7.54 -3.45 0.96
C SER A 18 6.97 -2.25 1.72
N LEU A 19 6.02 -1.54 1.12
CA LEU A 19 5.32 -0.42 1.76
C LEU A 19 4.62 -0.87 3.04
N VAL A 20 3.89 -1.99 2.98
CA VAL A 20 3.15 -2.52 4.14
C VAL A 20 4.11 -2.94 5.25
N GLU A 21 5.12 -3.75 4.91
CA GLU A 21 6.06 -4.29 5.89
C GLU A 21 6.89 -3.21 6.59
N GLN A 22 7.37 -2.23 5.82
CA GLN A 22 8.32 -1.23 6.32
C GLN A 22 7.66 0.03 6.88
N THR A 23 6.46 0.38 6.40
CA THR A 23 5.80 1.65 6.76
C THR A 23 4.49 1.45 7.50
N VAL A 24 3.62 0.53 7.08
CA VAL A 24 2.28 0.39 7.67
C VAL A 24 2.34 -0.41 8.97
N LEU A 25 2.86 -1.63 8.93
CA LEU A 25 2.88 -2.55 10.08
C LEU A 25 3.51 -1.97 11.35
N PRO A 26 4.62 -1.20 11.30
CA PRO A 26 5.26 -0.69 12.51
C PRO A 26 4.39 0.25 13.36
N GLN A 27 3.37 0.88 12.76
CA GLN A 27 2.58 1.92 13.43
C GLN A 27 1.07 1.66 13.43
N ILE A 28 0.56 0.68 12.66
CA ILE A 28 -0.89 0.49 12.47
C ILE A 28 -1.63 0.09 13.76
N MET A 29 -0.99 -0.66 14.66
CA MET A 29 -1.59 -1.14 15.90
C MET A 29 -2.14 -0.01 16.79
N GLU A 30 -1.41 1.11 16.89
CA GLU A 30 -1.84 2.27 17.69
C GLU A 30 -3.15 2.87 17.16
N PHE A 31 -3.32 2.88 15.84
CA PHE A 31 -4.53 3.40 15.20
C PHE A 31 -5.71 2.45 15.35
N GLU A 32 -5.48 1.13 15.23
CA GLU A 32 -6.50 0.11 15.43
C GLU A 32 -7.04 0.14 16.87
N GLU A 33 -6.16 0.15 17.87
CA GLU A 33 -6.55 0.19 19.29
C GLU A 33 -7.41 1.42 19.62
N LYS A 34 -7.12 2.56 18.99
CA LYS A 34 -7.85 3.81 19.20
C LYS A 34 -9.05 3.99 18.28
N SER A 35 -9.30 3.05 17.37
CA SER A 35 -10.31 3.18 16.31
C SER A 35 -10.17 4.47 15.50
N LEU A 36 -8.93 4.86 15.22
CA LEU A 36 -8.60 6.08 14.47
C LEU A 36 -8.17 5.75 13.04
N PHE A 37 -8.52 6.64 12.11
CA PHE A 37 -8.02 6.55 10.75
C PHE A 37 -6.64 7.22 10.64
N PRO A 38 -5.61 6.55 10.10
CA PRO A 38 -4.25 7.07 10.02
C PRO A 38 -4.09 8.03 8.84
N TRP A 39 -4.63 9.25 8.97
CA TRP A 39 -4.70 10.24 7.88
C TRP A 39 -3.34 10.56 7.24
N GLU A 40 -2.28 10.74 8.04
CA GLU A 40 -0.95 11.06 7.49
C GLU A 40 -0.34 9.88 6.72
N LEU A 41 -0.50 8.66 7.21
CA LEU A 41 -0.09 7.45 6.50
C LEU A 41 -0.84 7.30 5.18
N PHE A 42 -2.16 7.52 5.20
CA PHE A 42 -2.99 7.48 4.00
C PHE A 42 -2.56 8.52 2.96
N ARG A 43 -2.29 9.77 3.38
CA ARG A 43 -1.79 10.82 2.49
C ARG A 43 -0.42 10.47 1.90
N LYS A 44 0.48 9.92 2.71
CA LYS A 44 1.80 9.47 2.25
C LYS A 44 1.69 8.42 1.16
N ILE A 45 0.92 7.35 1.42
CA ILE A 45 0.66 6.27 0.45
C ILE A 45 0.04 6.83 -0.85
N GLY A 46 -0.87 7.81 -0.73
CA GLY A 46 -1.43 8.51 -1.88
C GLY A 46 -0.40 9.30 -2.69
N SER A 47 0.50 10.03 -2.02
CA SER A 47 1.55 10.82 -2.67
C SER A 47 2.60 9.96 -3.38
N GLU A 48 2.79 8.73 -2.94
CA GLU A 48 3.66 7.73 -3.58
C GLU A 48 2.99 7.01 -4.77
N GLY A 49 1.73 7.34 -5.08
CA GLY A 49 1.01 6.85 -6.27
C GLY A 49 0.21 5.56 -6.07
N PHE A 50 0.32 4.90 -4.91
CA PHE A 50 -0.33 3.60 -4.68
C PHE A 50 -1.86 3.64 -4.76
N LEU A 51 -2.49 4.78 -4.45
CA LEU A 51 -3.95 4.95 -4.54
C LEU A 51 -4.48 5.14 -5.98
N ARG A 52 -3.59 5.26 -6.96
CA ARG A 52 -3.93 5.44 -8.39
C ARG A 52 -3.11 4.53 -9.30
N ALA A 53 -2.66 3.38 -8.81
CA ALA A 53 -1.78 2.47 -9.54
C ALA A 53 -2.34 1.92 -10.89
N HIS A 54 -3.61 2.17 -11.19
CA HIS A 54 -4.26 1.82 -12.46
C HIS A 54 -4.27 2.96 -13.49
N ILE A 55 -3.84 4.16 -13.10
CA ILE A 55 -3.80 5.36 -13.93
C ILE A 55 -2.32 5.63 -14.30
N PRO A 56 -2.00 5.86 -15.58
CA PRO A 56 -0.64 6.18 -16.02
C PRO A 56 -0.04 7.43 -15.35
#